data_AF-A0A517U2S1-F1
#
_entry.id   AF-A0A517U2S1-F1
#
_cell.length_a   1.000
_cell.length_b   1.000
_cell.length_c   1.000
_cell.angle_alpha   90.00
_cell.angle_beta   90.00
_cell.angle_gamma   90.00
#
_symmetry.space_group_name_H-M   'P 1'
#
loop_
_entity.id
_entity.type
_entity.pdbx_description
1 polymer ?
#
loop_
_entity_poly.entity_id
_entity_poly.type
_entity_poly.pdbx_seq_one_letter_code
_entity_poly.pdbx_strand_id
1 'polypeptide(L)'
;MSERDQIYIRILQYGLQRLRDAGLLGMIEYCTIEAEHLHNLPSLIGEANERRHEHYFEKERLYYMDRVDRSVPGLDFTLRRYEECWQELRELAASSGPVP
;
A
#
# COMPACT_ATOMS: atom_id res chain seq x y z
N MET A 1 4.01 16.14 9.78
CA MET A 1 3.62 14.87 9.15
C MET A 1 2.20 15.04 8.65
N SER A 2 1.98 14.89 7.34
CA SER A 2 0.68 15.14 6.68
C SER A 2 -0.32 14.01 6.97
N GLU A 3 -1.58 14.20 6.58
CA GLU A 3 -2.61 13.13 6.61
C GLU A 3 -2.20 11.99 5.66
N ARG A 4 -1.71 12.32 4.47
CA ARG A 4 -1.18 11.36 3.49
C ARG A 4 -0.04 10.51 4.07
N ASP A 5 0.89 11.12 4.81
CA ASP A 5 1.98 10.40 5.48
C ASP A 5 1.44 9.37 6.48
N GLN A 6 0.42 9.73 7.25
CA GLN A 6 -0.21 8.83 8.22
C GLN A 6 -0.86 7.62 7.55
N ILE A 7 -1.45 7.82 6.37
CA ILE A 7 -2.03 6.72 5.59
C ILE A 7 -0.94 5.78 5.07
N TYR A 8 0.17 6.29 4.54
CA TYR A 8 1.30 5.44 4.15
C TYR A 8 1.88 4.65 5.32
N ILE A 9 1.98 5.27 6.49
CA ILE A 9 2.41 4.59 7.72
C ILE A 9 1.45 3.45 8.10
N ARG A 10 0.13 3.65 7.97
CA ARG A 10 -0.86 2.60 8.22
C ARG A 10 -0.71 1.44 7.24
N ILE A 11 -0.53 1.72 5.95
CA ILE A 11 -0.28 0.69 4.93
C ILE A 11 0.97 -0.12 5.31
N LEU A 12 2.06 0.56 5.69
CA LEU A 12 3.28 -0.09 6.16
C LEU A 12 3.04 -0.95 7.41
N GLN A 13 2.27 -0.47 8.38
CA GLN A 13 1.95 -1.22 9.60
C GLN A 13 1.21 -2.53 9.29
N TYR A 14 0.17 -2.46 8.45
CA TYR A 14 -0.59 -3.65 8.05
C TYR A 14 0.28 -4.61 7.23
N GLY A 15 1.08 -4.09 6.31
CA GLY A 15 1.96 -4.89 5.48
C GLY A 15 3.08 -5.59 6.23
N LEU A 16 3.70 -4.92 7.21
CA LEU A 16 4.72 -5.54 8.06
C LEU A 16 4.14 -6.64 8.95
N GLN A 17 2.95 -6.43 9.51
CA GLN A 17 2.23 -7.48 10.25
C GLN A 17 1.97 -8.67 9.33
N ARG A 18 1.54 -8.40 8.10
CA ARG A 18 1.18 -9.42 7.15
C ARG A 18 2.40 -10.20 6.63
N LEU A 19 3.51 -9.52 6.35
CA LEU A 19 4.81 -10.11 6.03
C LEU A 19 5.29 -11.05 7.14
N ARG A 20 5.21 -10.62 8.40
CA ARG A 20 5.58 -11.45 9.56
C ARG A 20 4.76 -12.74 9.58
N ASP A 21 3.44 -12.62 9.49
CA ASP A 21 2.54 -13.77 9.61
C ASP A 21 2.70 -14.73 8.42
N ALA A 22 2.89 -14.21 7.20
CA ALA A 22 3.20 -15.01 6.02
C ALA A 22 4.57 -15.71 6.12
N GLY A 23 5.58 -15.03 6.65
CA GLY A 23 6.91 -15.58 6.88
C GLY A 23 6.87 -16.76 7.87
N LEU A 24 6.09 -16.66 8.94
CA LEU A 24 5.88 -17.75 9.90
C LEU A 24 5.20 -18.98 9.27
N LEU A 25 4.40 -18.78 8.23
CA LEU A 25 3.72 -19.84 7.48
C LEU A 25 4.52 -20.34 6.26
N GLY A 26 5.73 -19.82 6.03
CA GLY A 26 6.56 -20.22 4.90
C GLY A 26 6.04 -19.76 3.53
N MET A 27 5.18 -18.74 3.48
CA MET A 27 4.56 -18.24 2.24
C MET A 27 5.52 -17.29 1.48
N ILE A 28 6.64 -17.83 0.98
CA ILE A 28 7.76 -17.05 0.42
C ILE A 28 7.33 -16.18 -0.77
N GLU A 29 6.55 -16.73 -1.70
CA GLU A 29 6.08 -16.00 -2.89
C GLU A 29 5.24 -14.79 -2.50
N TYR A 30 4.30 -14.98 -1.58
CA TYR A 30 3.48 -13.90 -1.06
C TYR A 30 4.30 -12.86 -0.29
N CYS A 31 5.28 -13.29 0.53
CA CYS A 31 6.20 -12.36 1.18
C CYS A 31 6.97 -11.49 0.18
N THR A 32 7.35 -12.05 -0.98
CA THR A 32 8.05 -11.31 -2.03
C THR A 32 7.13 -10.24 -2.63
N ILE A 33 5.90 -10.61 -3.01
CA ILE A 33 4.89 -9.69 -3.55
C ILE A 33 4.55 -8.58 -2.55
N GLU A 34 4.37 -8.94 -1.28
CA GLU A 34 4.05 -7.99 -0.22
C GLU A 34 5.21 -7.02 0.04
N ALA A 35 6.45 -7.50 0.05
CA ALA A 35 7.64 -6.64 0.17
C ALA A 35 7.79 -5.69 -1.03
N GLU A 36 7.52 -6.17 -2.25
CA GLU A 36 7.52 -5.33 -3.46
C GLU A 36 6.44 -4.25 -3.42
N HIS A 37 5.28 -4.50 -2.81
CA HIS A 37 4.29 -3.44 -2.61
C HIS A 37 4.77 -2.37 -1.61
N LEU A 38 5.44 -2.79 -0.54
CA LEU A 38 5.76 -1.91 0.59
C LEU A 38 7.05 -1.11 0.42
N HIS A 39 8.02 -1.61 -0.36
CA HIS A 39 9.40 -1.09 -0.31
C HIS A 39 9.53 0.39 -0.68
N ASN A 40 8.65 0.93 -1.52
CA ASN A 40 8.69 2.33 -1.94
C ASN A 40 7.96 3.29 -1.00
N LEU A 41 7.02 2.79 -0.19
CA LEU A 41 6.21 3.61 0.72
C LEU A 41 7.02 4.47 1.70
N PRO A 42 8.12 3.98 2.33
CA PRO A 42 8.91 4.80 3.23
C PRO A 42 9.44 6.08 2.57
N SER A 43 9.76 6.01 1.28
CA SER A 43 10.27 7.15 0.51
C SER A 43 9.19 8.14 0.06
N LEU A 44 7.91 7.82 0.26
CA LEU A 44 6.76 8.71 0.01
C LEU A 44 6.36 9.50 1.25
N ILE A 45 6.88 9.16 2.43
CA ILE A 45 6.60 9.89 3.67
C ILE A 45 7.37 11.22 3.65
N GLY A 46 6.64 12.32 3.79
CA GLY A 46 7.20 13.67 3.69
C GLY A 46 7.57 14.09 2.26
N GLU A 47 7.19 13.30 1.26
CA GLU A 47 7.37 13.64 -0.16
C GLU A 47 6.33 14.68 -0.59
N ALA A 48 6.78 15.64 -1.40
CA ALA A 48 5.97 16.74 -1.92
C ALA A 48 5.69 16.60 -3.42
N ASN A 49 6.41 15.72 -4.11
CA ASN A 49 6.22 15.46 -5.53
C ASN A 49 4.96 14.60 -5.76
N GLU A 50 3.86 15.27 -6.11
CA GLU A 50 2.56 14.66 -6.43
C GLU A 50 2.65 13.52 -7.45
N ARG A 51 3.53 13.61 -8.46
CA ARG A 51 3.69 12.53 -9.45
C ARG A 51 4.18 11.23 -8.84
N ARG A 52 4.94 11.26 -7.74
CA ARG A 52 5.37 10.05 -7.03
C ARG A 52 4.20 9.40 -6.29
N HIS A 53 3.33 10.21 -5.70
CA HIS A 53 2.11 9.73 -5.04
C HIS A 53 1.12 9.12 -6.05
N GLU A 54 0.93 9.79 -7.19
CA GLU A 54 0.15 9.27 -8.33
C GLU A 54 0.74 7.96 -8.86
N HIS A 55 2.06 7.90 -9.01
CA HIS A 55 2.74 6.68 -9.48
C HIS A 55 2.47 5.48 -8.57
N TYR A 56 2.60 5.65 -7.26
CA TYR A 56 2.26 4.60 -6.31
C TYR A 56 0.81 4.14 -6.48
N PHE A 57 -0.12 5.08 -6.54
CA PHE A 57 -1.54 4.80 -6.56
C PHE A 57 -2.01 4.14 -7.88
N GLU A 58 -1.54 4.64 -9.02
CA GLU A 58 -1.97 4.20 -10.34
C GLU A 58 -1.14 3.05 -10.91
N LYS A 59 0.06 2.77 -10.36
CA LYS A 59 0.92 1.68 -10.86
C LYS A 59 1.23 0.65 -9.80
N GLU A 60 1.90 1.02 -8.73
CA GLU A 60 2.44 0.06 -7.75
C GLU A 60 1.32 -0.69 -7.02
N ARG A 61 0.27 0.02 -6.60
CA ARG A 61 -0.94 -0.59 -6.04
C ARG A 61 -1.58 -1.58 -7.01
N LEU A 62 -1.78 -1.20 -8.26
CA LEU A 62 -2.43 -2.07 -9.25
C LEU A 62 -1.57 -3.30 -9.55
N TYR A 63 -0.24 -3.12 -9.61
CA TYR A 63 0.72 -4.20 -9.78
C TYR A 63 0.66 -5.22 -8.63
N TYR A 64 0.55 -4.75 -7.39
CA TYR A 64 0.30 -5.63 -6.25
C TYR A 64 -1.02 -6.40 -6.39
N MET A 65 -2.09 -5.72 -6.80
CA MET A 65 -3.41 -6.35 -6.94
C MET A 65 -3.48 -7.41 -8.03
N ASP A 66 -2.68 -7.27 -9.09
CA ASP A 66 -2.57 -8.22 -10.17
C ASP A 66 -1.83 -9.50 -9.75
N ARG A 67 -0.83 -9.36 -8.88
CA ARG A 67 0.08 -10.46 -8.51
C ARG A 67 -0.35 -11.26 -7.30
N VAL A 68 -1.18 -10.70 -6.43
CA VAL A 68 -1.55 -11.36 -5.19
C VAL A 68 -2.46 -12.56 -5.45
N ASP A 69 -2.04 -13.75 -5.01
CA ASP A 69 -2.86 -14.96 -5.12
C ASP A 69 -4.04 -14.90 -4.13
N ARG A 70 -5.26 -14.97 -4.66
CA ARG A 70 -6.51 -14.94 -3.88
C ARG A 70 -6.71 -16.16 -2.97
N SER A 71 -5.92 -17.23 -3.16
CA SER A 71 -5.93 -18.40 -2.28
C SER A 71 -5.20 -18.16 -0.95
N VAL A 72 -4.43 -17.08 -0.83
CA VAL A 72 -3.64 -16.76 0.36
C VAL A 72 -4.54 -16.60 1.59
N PRO A 73 -4.34 -17.40 2.66
CA PRO A 73 -5.13 -17.30 3.88
C PRO A 73 -5.09 -15.90 4.50
N GLY A 74 -6.26 -15.38 4.85
CA GLY A 74 -6.40 -14.06 5.48
C GLY A 74 -6.24 -12.87 4.54
N LEU A 75 -6.00 -13.08 3.24
CA LEU A 75 -5.80 -12.00 2.28
C LEU A 75 -6.98 -11.02 2.23
N ASP A 76 -8.23 -11.51 2.27
CA ASP A 76 -9.42 -10.65 2.23
C ASP A 76 -9.43 -9.61 3.36
N PHE A 77 -8.93 -9.98 4.54
CA PHE A 77 -8.80 -9.05 5.66
C PHE A 77 -7.73 -8.01 5.38
N THR A 78 -6.56 -8.41 4.88
CA THR A 78 -5.49 -7.50 4.47
C THR A 78 -5.95 -6.53 3.40
N LEU A 79 -6.60 -7.02 2.34
CA LEU A 79 -7.08 -6.20 1.24
C LEU A 79 -8.14 -5.21 1.70
N ARG A 80 -9.01 -5.56 2.64
CA ARG A 80 -9.97 -4.61 3.21
C ARG A 80 -9.26 -3.44 3.90
N ARG A 81 -8.21 -3.73 4.68
CA ARG A 81 -7.42 -2.69 5.37
C ARG A 81 -6.68 -1.78 4.39
N TYR A 82 -6.16 -2.35 3.30
CA TYR A 82 -5.53 -1.57 2.25
C TYR A 82 -6.52 -0.75 1.45
N GLU A 83 -7.69 -1.30 1.13
CA GLU A 83 -8.74 -0.58 0.43
C GLU A 83 -9.20 0.65 1.22
N GLU A 84 -9.38 0.53 2.54
CA GLU A 84 -9.66 1.66 3.44
C GLU A 84 -8.59 2.77 3.27
N CYS A 85 -7.31 2.42 3.35
CA CYS A 85 -6.22 3.37 3.16
C CYS A 85 -6.19 3.97 1.74
N TRP A 86 -6.43 3.15 0.71
CA TRP A 86 -6.42 3.62 -0.67
C TRP A 86 -7.60 4.55 -0.99
N GLN A 87 -8.75 4.34 -0.37
CA GLN A 87 -9.86 5.28 -0.48
C GLN A 87 -9.52 6.62 0.16
N GLU A 88 -8.94 6.61 1.36
CA GLU A 88 -8.48 7.86 2.00
C GLU A 88 -7.44 8.61 1.15
N LEU A 89 -6.47 7.90 0.54
CA LEU A 89 -5.51 8.52 -0.40
C LEU A 89 -6.22 9.14 -1.61
N ARG A 90 -7.24 8.47 -2.16
CA ARG A 90 -8.02 8.98 -3.30
C ARG A 90 -8.79 10.24 -2.94
N GLU A 91 -9.42 10.25 -1.77
CA GLU A 91 -10.20 11.39 -1.28
C GLU A 91 -9.33 12.62 -1.05
N LEU A 92 -8.12 12.43 -0.51
CA LEU A 92 -7.14 13.50 -0.36
C LEU A 92 -6.68 14.06 -1.70
N ALA A 93 -6.42 13.20 -2.69
CA ALA A 93 -6.05 13.62 -4.03
C ALA A 93 -7.18 14.43 -4.71
N ALA A 94 -8.44 13.98 -4.56
CA ALA A 94 -9.61 14.68 -5.10
C ALA A 94 -9.86 16.04 -4.42
N SER A 95 -9.60 16.13 -3.10
CA SER A 95 -9.78 17.35 -2.31
C SER A 95 -8.69 18.40 -2.54
N SER A 96 -7.54 17.98 -3.07
CA SER A 96 -6.38 18.86 -3.32
C SER A 96 -6.48 19.64 -4.64
N GLY A 97 -7.46 19.32 -5.51
CA GLY A 97 -7.65 19.94 -6.83
C GLY A 97 -6.52 19.63 -7.82
N PRO A 98 -6.73 19.78 -9.15
CA PRO A 98 -5.65 19.62 -10.11
C PRO A 98 -4.59 20.70 -9.89
N VAL A 99 -3.34 20.29 -9.64
CA VAL A 99 -2.18 21.18 -9.68
C VAL A 99 -2.06 21.71 -11.12
N PRO A 100 -2.08 23.04 -11.34
CA PRO A 100 -2.03 23.64 -12.68
C PRO A 100 -0.72 23.34 -13.44
#